data_AF-A0A7V5H433-F1
#
_entry.id   AF-A0A7V5H433-F1
#
_cell.length_a   1.000
_cell.length_b   1.000
_cell.length_c   1.000
_cell.angle_alpha   90.00
_cell.angle_beta   90.00
_cell.angle_gamma   90.00
#
_symmetry.space_group_name_H-M   'P 1'
#
loop_
_entity.id
_entity.type
_entity.pdbx_description
1 polymer ?
#
loop_
_entity_poly.entity_id
_entity_poly.type
_entity_poly.pdbx_seq_one_letter_code
_entity_poly.pdbx_strand_id
1 'polypeptide(L)'
;MKDMDIKGLIKKAEELRALFILGQRVVPFLEELFAFVGEIQPLLEEINTSIQENLSKMPNLSKQLSKVTEATELATNEILDIVDGVFYKLDILSSTLKEFESSQLGLKDFFEDFNKLVGKFNNGSFSIDDLKLNLSSLQAKSKDILSVETKINSMKEMIDNIRNDSSSIMLALQVQDITSQQIAAVNHLLNTVQTRLNSLISKFQSGDITKVATVQEQTTNVTELHRVIAFDPDAVESLIDNAARQDEIDKLFEQQTI
;
A
#
# COMPACT_ATOMS: atom_id res chain seq x y z
N MET A 1 70.72 -45.91 58.32
CA MET A 1 69.30 -45.72 57.95
C MET A 1 68.89 -44.27 57.63
N LYS A 2 69.78 -43.25 57.70
CA LYS A 2 69.41 -41.84 57.41
C LYS A 2 69.51 -41.42 55.92
N ASP A 3 70.33 -42.09 55.10
CA ASP A 3 70.49 -41.74 53.66
C ASP A 3 69.32 -42.14 52.77
N MET A 4 68.58 -43.18 53.15
CA MET A 4 67.46 -43.71 52.36
C MET A 4 66.23 -42.79 52.41
N ASP A 5 66.08 -42.06 53.51
CA ASP A 5 64.99 -41.11 53.76
C ASP A 5 65.19 -39.80 53.00
N ILE A 6 66.44 -39.31 52.93
CA ILE A 6 66.81 -38.10 52.18
C ILE A 6 66.60 -38.31 50.67
N LYS A 7 66.97 -39.48 50.13
CA LYS A 7 66.70 -39.81 48.71
C LYS A 7 65.20 -39.89 48.40
N GLY A 8 64.39 -40.41 49.32
CA GLY A 8 62.93 -40.41 49.18
C GLY A 8 62.34 -39.00 49.21
N LEU A 9 62.88 -38.12 50.05
CA LEU A 9 62.49 -36.71 50.11
C LEU A 9 62.87 -35.94 48.84
N ILE A 10 64.07 -36.19 48.30
CA ILE A 10 64.54 -35.58 47.04
C ILE A 10 63.67 -36.03 45.87
N LYS A 11 63.32 -37.33 45.79
CA LYS A 11 62.44 -37.83 44.73
C LYS A 11 61.05 -37.19 44.80
N LYS A 12 60.47 -37.07 46.01
CA LYS A 12 59.20 -36.35 46.18
C LYS A 12 59.32 -34.86 45.85
N ALA A 13 60.46 -34.23 46.15
CA ALA A 13 60.73 -32.84 45.77
C ALA A 13 60.89 -32.67 44.25
N GLU A 14 61.47 -33.64 43.56
CA GLU A 14 61.55 -33.68 42.09
C GLU A 14 60.17 -33.89 41.45
N GLU A 15 59.33 -34.75 42.02
CA GLU A 15 57.93 -34.93 41.61
C GLU A 15 57.12 -33.63 41.80
N LEU A 16 57.29 -32.95 42.94
CA LEU A 16 56.69 -31.63 43.20
C LEU A 16 57.18 -30.56 42.22
N ARG A 17 58.48 -30.58 41.88
CA ARG A 17 59.06 -29.68 40.88
C ARG A 17 58.50 -29.94 39.49
N ALA A 18 58.34 -31.21 39.10
CA ALA A 18 57.72 -31.59 37.84
C ALA A 18 56.25 -31.12 37.77
N LEU A 19 55.52 -31.20 38.89
CA LEU A 19 54.16 -30.68 39.01
C LEU A 19 54.13 -29.14 38.88
N PHE A 20 55.11 -28.44 39.45
CA PHE A 20 55.26 -26.98 39.31
C PHE A 20 55.62 -26.54 37.90
N ILE A 21 56.48 -27.30 37.19
CA ILE A 21 56.82 -27.05 35.77
C ILE A 21 55.59 -27.27 34.88
N LEU A 22 54.79 -28.30 35.17
CA LEU A 22 53.52 -28.52 34.49
C LEU A 22 52.54 -27.36 34.78
N GLY A 23 52.44 -26.91 36.03
CA GLY A 23 51.66 -25.75 36.42
C GLY A 23 52.09 -24.47 35.68
N GLN A 24 53.39 -24.18 35.60
CA GLN A 24 53.95 -23.07 34.83
C GLN A 24 53.60 -23.12 33.34
N ARG A 25 53.34 -24.31 32.80
CA ARG A 25 52.96 -24.49 31.39
C ARG A 25 51.45 -24.44 31.17
N VAL A 26 50.65 -24.81 32.16
CA VAL A 26 49.17 -24.83 32.10
C VAL A 26 48.58 -23.46 32.45
N VAL A 27 49.22 -22.69 33.33
CA VAL A 27 48.74 -21.34 33.72
C VAL A 27 48.61 -20.39 32.52
N PRO A 28 49.59 -20.25 31.61
CA PRO A 28 49.46 -19.38 30.43
C PRO A 28 48.32 -19.80 29.51
N PHE A 29 48.08 -21.11 29.38
CA PHE A 29 46.97 -21.63 28.57
C PHE A 29 45.61 -21.33 29.21
N LEU A 30 45.49 -21.41 30.54
CA LEU A 30 44.28 -21.00 31.25
C LEU A 30 44.07 -19.49 31.16
N GLU A 31 45.13 -18.68 31.22
CA GLU A 31 45.07 -17.23 31.01
C GLU A 31 44.56 -16.88 29.60
N GLU A 32 45.07 -17.55 28.56
CA GLU A 32 44.56 -17.41 27.18
C GLU A 32 43.10 -17.85 27.06
N LEU A 33 42.71 -18.95 27.71
CA LEU A 33 41.32 -19.41 27.73
C LEU A 33 40.39 -18.41 28.42
N PHE A 34 40.81 -17.83 29.56
CA PHE A 34 40.02 -16.83 30.26
C PHE A 34 39.95 -15.52 29.49
N ALA A 35 41.02 -15.10 28.82
CA ALA A 35 41.01 -13.96 27.90
C ALA A 35 40.03 -14.19 26.74
N PHE A 36 40.12 -15.36 26.09
CA PHE A 36 39.21 -15.74 25.01
C PHE A 36 37.74 -15.78 25.44
N VAL A 37 37.43 -16.40 26.58
CA VAL A 37 36.06 -16.42 27.13
C VAL A 37 35.58 -15.00 27.46
N GLY A 38 36.48 -14.15 27.99
CA GLY A 38 36.21 -12.74 28.26
C GLY A 38 35.91 -11.91 27.01
N GLU A 39 36.46 -12.28 25.85
CA GLU A 39 36.21 -11.63 24.56
C GLU A 39 34.96 -12.17 23.84
N ILE A 40 34.68 -13.47 23.96
CA ILE A 40 33.52 -14.10 23.31
C ILE A 40 32.20 -13.75 24.00
N GLN A 41 32.19 -13.61 25.32
CA GLN A 41 30.98 -13.24 26.08
C GLN A 41 30.34 -11.93 25.57
N PRO A 42 31.04 -10.79 25.50
CA PRO A 42 30.45 -9.54 25.00
C PRO A 42 30.05 -9.62 23.52
N LEU A 43 30.75 -10.38 22.69
CA LEU A 43 30.36 -10.62 21.29
C LEU A 43 29.02 -11.38 21.18
N LEU A 44 28.83 -12.42 21.99
CA LEU A 44 27.57 -13.17 22.05
C LEU A 44 26.43 -12.29 22.56
N GLU A 45 26.69 -11.40 23.53
CA GLU A 45 25.72 -10.44 24.04
C GLU A 45 25.31 -9.42 22.95
N GLU A 46 26.27 -8.86 22.21
CA GLU A 46 26.01 -7.93 21.09
C GLU A 46 25.19 -8.64 19.98
N ILE A 47 25.51 -9.89 19.67
CA ILE A 47 24.77 -10.70 18.70
C ILE A 47 23.34 -10.94 19.16
N ASN A 48 23.17 -11.38 20.39
CA ASN A 48 21.85 -11.68 20.95
C ASN A 48 20.97 -10.42 20.97
N THR A 49 21.50 -9.27 21.40
CA THR A 49 20.77 -8.00 21.40
C THR A 49 20.41 -7.55 19.98
N SER A 50 21.35 -7.60 19.03
CA SER A 50 21.09 -7.20 17.64
C SER A 50 20.07 -8.11 16.94
N ILE A 51 20.16 -9.43 17.15
CA ILE A 51 19.18 -10.39 16.63
C ILE A 51 17.81 -10.15 17.29
N GLN A 52 17.74 -9.97 18.60
CA GLN A 52 16.50 -9.66 19.31
C GLN A 52 15.84 -8.39 18.78
N GLU A 53 16.60 -7.30 18.63
CA GLU A 53 16.08 -6.05 18.07
C GLU A 53 15.53 -6.24 16.65
N ASN A 54 16.25 -6.96 15.79
CA ASN A 54 15.82 -7.20 14.42
C ASN A 54 14.59 -8.11 14.33
N LEU A 55 14.54 -9.17 15.13
CA LEU A 55 13.38 -10.06 15.25
C LEU A 55 12.16 -9.32 15.82
N SER A 56 12.35 -8.32 16.68
CA SER A 56 11.26 -7.51 17.20
C SER A 56 10.59 -6.63 16.13
N LYS A 57 11.32 -6.27 15.07
CA LYS A 57 10.82 -5.41 13.97
C LYS A 57 10.10 -6.18 12.86
N MET A 58 10.42 -7.47 12.66
CA MET A 58 9.77 -8.32 11.65
C MET A 58 8.24 -8.44 11.80
N PRO A 59 7.67 -8.65 13.00
CA PRO A 59 6.22 -8.66 13.21
C PRO A 59 5.53 -7.37 12.75
N ASN A 60 6.17 -6.22 12.97
CA ASN A 60 5.62 -4.93 12.56
C ASN A 60 5.63 -4.77 11.03
N LEU A 61 6.69 -5.22 10.35
CA LEU A 61 6.75 -5.26 8.88
C LEU A 61 5.64 -6.14 8.29
N SER A 62 5.45 -7.32 8.88
CA SER A 62 4.38 -8.24 8.47
C SER A 62 2.98 -7.62 8.67
N LYS A 63 2.74 -6.96 9.82
CA LYS A 63 1.50 -6.21 10.05
C LYS A 63 1.30 -5.09 9.04
N GLN A 64 2.37 -4.38 8.67
CA GLN A 64 2.32 -3.27 7.71
C GLN A 64 1.95 -3.79 6.31
N LEU A 65 2.57 -4.88 5.85
CA LEU A 65 2.19 -5.54 4.60
C LEU A 65 0.74 -6.08 4.63
N SER A 66 0.30 -6.63 5.76
CA SER A 66 -1.08 -7.10 5.93
C SER A 66 -2.08 -5.94 5.82
N LYS A 67 -1.80 -4.79 6.45
CA LYS A 67 -2.64 -3.58 6.35
C LYS A 67 -2.70 -3.04 4.92
N VAL A 68 -1.56 -3.03 4.24
CA VAL A 68 -1.49 -2.65 2.81
C VAL A 68 -2.38 -3.59 1.98
N THR A 69 -2.29 -4.89 2.24
CA THR A 69 -3.10 -5.89 1.53
C THR A 69 -4.59 -5.68 1.80
N GLU A 70 -4.99 -5.51 3.05
CA GLU A 70 -6.38 -5.24 3.47
C GLU A 70 -6.92 -3.94 2.84
N ALA A 71 -6.15 -2.85 2.89
CA ALA A 71 -6.54 -1.59 2.27
C ALA A 71 -6.69 -1.73 0.74
N THR A 72 -5.81 -2.51 0.11
CA THR A 72 -5.90 -2.79 -1.33
C THR A 72 -7.16 -3.57 -1.65
N GLU A 73 -7.48 -4.60 -0.87
CA GLU A 73 -8.69 -5.41 -1.04
C GLU A 73 -9.96 -4.55 -0.87
N LEU A 74 -10.02 -3.74 0.19
CA LEU A 74 -11.14 -2.84 0.47
C LEU A 74 -11.37 -1.87 -0.69
N ALA A 75 -10.31 -1.19 -1.13
CA ALA A 75 -10.39 -0.25 -2.25
C ALA A 75 -10.77 -0.94 -3.57
N THR A 76 -10.30 -2.18 -3.82
CA THR A 76 -10.71 -2.92 -5.02
C THR A 76 -12.19 -3.29 -4.99
N ASN A 77 -12.73 -3.68 -3.83
CA ASN A 77 -14.15 -3.95 -3.67
C ASN A 77 -14.98 -2.68 -3.85
N GLU A 78 -14.56 -1.56 -3.25
CA GLU A 78 -15.24 -0.28 -3.39
C GLU A 78 -15.27 0.21 -4.84
N ILE A 79 -14.15 0.07 -5.57
CA ILE A 79 -14.11 0.39 -7.01
C ILE A 79 -15.09 -0.51 -7.78
N LEU A 80 -15.14 -1.80 -7.48
CA LEU A 80 -16.01 -2.74 -8.18
C LEU A 80 -17.50 -2.40 -7.96
N ASP A 81 -17.89 -2.07 -6.72
CA ASP A 81 -19.24 -1.64 -6.39
C ASP A 81 -19.63 -0.35 -7.13
N ILE A 82 -18.72 0.63 -7.20
CA ILE A 82 -18.98 1.89 -7.91
C ILE A 82 -19.09 1.63 -9.43
N VAL A 83 -18.21 0.78 -9.98
CA VAL A 83 -18.24 0.39 -11.40
C VAL A 83 -19.56 -0.29 -11.76
N ASP A 84 -20.05 -1.21 -10.92
CA ASP A 84 -21.35 -1.85 -11.11
C ASP A 84 -22.49 -0.82 -11.07
N GLY A 85 -22.42 0.15 -10.15
CA GLY A 85 -23.34 1.28 -10.11
C GLY A 85 -23.33 2.13 -11.39
N VAL A 86 -22.15 2.39 -11.95
CA VAL A 86 -21.98 3.10 -13.23
C VAL A 86 -22.61 2.31 -14.37
N PHE A 87 -22.39 1.00 -14.46
CA PHE A 87 -23.00 0.15 -15.49
C PHE A 87 -24.53 0.20 -15.43
N TYR A 88 -25.10 0.06 -14.23
CA TYR A 88 -26.54 0.16 -14.04
C TYR A 88 -27.10 1.52 -14.49
N LYS A 89 -26.44 2.62 -14.14
CA LYS A 89 -26.82 3.98 -14.56
C LYS A 89 -26.71 4.15 -16.08
N LEU A 90 -25.69 3.57 -16.71
CA LEU A 90 -25.50 3.59 -18.16
C LEU A 90 -26.60 2.81 -18.90
N ASP A 91 -27.04 1.67 -18.36
CA ASP A 91 -28.14 0.89 -18.94
C ASP A 91 -29.47 1.66 -18.90
N ILE A 92 -29.75 2.33 -17.77
CA ILE A 92 -30.93 3.21 -17.67
C ILE A 92 -30.80 4.37 -18.65
N LEU A 93 -29.64 5.04 -18.71
CA LEU A 93 -29.40 6.16 -19.62
C LEU A 93 -29.61 5.75 -21.09
N SER A 94 -29.10 4.58 -21.48
CA SER A 94 -29.29 4.00 -22.81
C SER A 94 -30.78 3.76 -23.12
N SER A 95 -31.53 3.27 -22.13
CA SER A 95 -32.97 3.05 -22.26
C SER A 95 -33.73 4.37 -22.40
N THR A 96 -33.44 5.36 -21.56
CA THR A 96 -34.03 6.71 -21.65
C THR A 96 -33.69 7.39 -22.98
N LEU A 97 -32.47 7.18 -23.50
CA LEU A 97 -32.05 7.72 -24.79
C LEU A 97 -32.84 7.11 -25.96
N LYS A 98 -33.11 5.79 -25.95
CA LYS A 98 -33.97 5.14 -26.95
C LYS A 98 -35.41 5.66 -26.92
N GLU A 99 -35.95 5.89 -25.73
CA GLU A 99 -37.28 6.49 -25.59
C GLU A 99 -37.31 7.95 -26.09
N PHE A 100 -36.23 8.69 -25.84
CA PHE A 100 -36.07 10.06 -26.34
C PHE A 100 -36.02 10.09 -27.87
N GLU A 101 -35.25 9.20 -28.50
CA GLU A 101 -35.16 9.07 -29.96
C GLU A 101 -36.54 8.75 -30.58
N SER A 102 -37.30 7.86 -29.94
CA SER A 102 -38.67 7.53 -30.36
C SER A 102 -39.62 8.73 -30.23
N SER A 103 -39.46 9.53 -29.16
CA SER A 103 -40.25 10.75 -28.94
C SER A 103 -39.87 11.85 -29.96
N GLN A 104 -38.60 11.91 -30.37
CA GLN A 104 -38.12 12.82 -31.39
C GLN A 104 -38.69 12.49 -32.79
N LEU A 105 -38.86 11.21 -33.12
CA LEU A 105 -39.54 10.79 -34.35
C LEU A 105 -41.00 11.27 -34.36
N GLY A 106 -41.74 11.08 -33.26
CA GLY A 106 -43.11 11.57 -33.13
C GLY A 106 -43.24 13.10 -33.24
N LEU A 107 -42.21 13.82 -32.76
CA LEU A 107 -42.07 15.27 -32.93
C LEU A 107 -41.92 15.68 -34.40
N LYS A 108 -41.12 14.95 -35.17
CA LYS A 108 -40.93 15.19 -36.60
C LYS A 108 -42.24 14.98 -37.36
N ASP A 109 -42.96 13.89 -37.06
CA ASP A 109 -44.26 13.59 -37.64
C ASP A 109 -45.29 14.67 -37.29
N PHE A 110 -45.28 15.17 -36.05
CA PHE A 110 -46.10 16.30 -35.63
C PHE A 110 -45.85 17.55 -36.47
N PHE A 111 -44.58 17.94 -36.68
CA PHE A 111 -44.24 19.11 -37.50
C PHE A 111 -44.63 18.93 -38.97
N GLU A 112 -44.54 17.71 -39.50
CA GLU A 112 -44.98 17.40 -40.86
C GLU A 112 -46.51 17.53 -41.01
N ASP A 113 -47.26 16.97 -40.05
CA ASP A 113 -48.72 17.09 -39.98
C ASP A 113 -49.17 18.55 -39.82
N PHE A 114 -48.46 19.31 -38.97
CA PHE A 114 -48.71 20.73 -38.77
C PHE A 114 -48.48 21.54 -40.06
N ASN A 115 -47.35 21.31 -40.75
CA ASN A 115 -47.06 21.98 -42.02
C ASN A 115 -48.10 21.64 -43.11
N LYS A 116 -48.58 20.39 -43.16
CA LYS A 116 -49.67 20.00 -44.07
C LYS A 116 -50.97 20.75 -43.75
N LEU A 117 -51.31 20.93 -42.47
CA LEU A 117 -52.47 21.70 -42.04
C LEU A 117 -52.37 23.18 -42.48
N VAL A 118 -51.23 23.81 -42.23
CA VAL A 118 -50.97 25.20 -42.62
C VAL A 118 -51.03 25.37 -44.14
N GLY A 119 -50.51 24.42 -44.90
CA GLY A 119 -50.62 24.41 -46.37
C GLY A 119 -52.07 24.31 -46.85
N LYS A 120 -52.90 23.44 -46.24
CA LYS A 120 -54.33 23.35 -46.56
C LYS A 120 -55.11 24.63 -46.22
N PHE A 121 -54.74 25.30 -45.12
CA PHE A 121 -55.32 26.58 -44.73
C PHE A 121 -55.02 27.67 -45.76
N ASN A 122 -53.76 27.79 -46.18
CA ASN A 122 -53.35 28.79 -47.18
C ASN A 122 -53.99 28.55 -48.56
N ASN A 123 -54.34 27.30 -48.90
CA ASN A 123 -54.94 26.95 -50.18
C ASN A 123 -56.48 27.08 -50.22
N GLY A 124 -57.13 27.56 -49.16
CA GLY A 124 -58.57 27.86 -49.13
C GLY A 124 -59.51 26.64 -49.09
N SER A 125 -58.98 25.42 -49.03
CA SER A 125 -59.75 24.17 -48.92
C SER A 125 -59.96 23.78 -47.45
N PHE A 126 -60.78 24.55 -46.73
CA PHE A 126 -60.92 24.41 -45.27
C PHE A 126 -62.34 24.04 -44.84
N SER A 127 -62.49 22.85 -44.25
CA SER A 127 -63.70 22.45 -43.52
C SER A 127 -63.44 22.57 -42.01
N ILE A 128 -64.38 23.17 -41.27
CA ILE A 128 -64.26 23.44 -39.82
C ILE A 128 -64.13 22.14 -39.01
N ASP A 129 -64.77 21.06 -39.47
CA ASP A 129 -64.71 19.75 -38.82
C ASP A 129 -63.31 19.10 -38.97
N ASP A 130 -62.70 19.22 -40.15
CA ASP A 130 -61.33 18.74 -40.39
C ASP A 130 -60.32 19.54 -39.56
N LEU A 131 -60.53 20.85 -39.38
CA LEU A 131 -59.68 21.66 -38.52
C LEU A 131 -59.72 21.16 -37.08
N LYS A 132 -60.93 20.95 -36.54
CA LYS A 132 -61.12 20.56 -35.14
C LYS A 132 -60.48 19.20 -34.84
N LEU A 133 -60.59 18.26 -35.78
CA LEU A 133 -60.04 16.91 -35.65
C LEU A 133 -58.50 16.93 -35.71
N ASN A 134 -57.91 17.71 -36.61
CA ASN A 134 -56.45 17.85 -36.68
C ASN A 134 -55.87 18.67 -35.52
N LEU A 135 -56.59 19.67 -35.01
CA LEU A 135 -56.13 20.48 -33.87
C LEU A 135 -56.09 19.64 -32.59
N SER A 136 -57.05 18.74 -32.41
CA SER A 136 -57.09 17.84 -31.25
C SER A 136 -56.02 16.75 -31.32
N SER A 137 -55.71 16.22 -32.50
CA SER A 137 -54.56 15.29 -32.67
C SER A 137 -53.21 15.98 -32.46
N LEU A 138 -53.05 17.23 -32.91
CA LEU A 138 -51.86 18.04 -32.67
C LEU A 138 -51.71 18.38 -31.17
N GLN A 139 -52.81 18.75 -30.50
CA GLN A 139 -52.79 19.03 -29.06
C GLN A 139 -52.35 17.81 -28.24
N ALA A 140 -52.83 16.61 -28.59
CA ALA A 140 -52.42 15.36 -27.95
C ALA A 140 -50.92 15.10 -28.14
N LYS A 141 -50.41 15.20 -29.37
CA LYS A 141 -48.98 15.05 -29.68
C LYS A 141 -48.11 16.12 -28.99
N SER A 142 -48.62 17.33 -28.77
CA SER A 142 -47.88 18.42 -28.09
C SER A 142 -47.60 18.12 -26.61
N LYS A 143 -48.45 17.32 -25.96
CA LYS A 143 -48.28 16.96 -24.55
C LYS A 143 -47.08 16.02 -24.35
N ASP A 144 -46.81 15.16 -25.32
CA ASP A 144 -45.62 14.30 -25.32
C ASP A 144 -44.34 15.12 -25.48
N ILE A 145 -44.38 16.27 -26.17
CA ILE A 145 -43.24 17.19 -26.33
C ILE A 145 -42.81 17.78 -24.98
N LEU A 146 -43.75 18.11 -24.10
CA LEU A 146 -43.43 18.64 -22.76
C LEU A 146 -42.68 17.60 -21.89
N SER A 147 -42.86 16.30 -22.17
CA SER A 147 -42.13 15.22 -21.51
C SER A 147 -40.68 15.05 -22.00
N VAL A 148 -40.32 15.69 -23.11
CA VAL A 148 -38.97 15.61 -23.70
C VAL A 148 -37.96 16.39 -22.85
N GLU A 149 -38.36 17.55 -22.34
CA GLU A 149 -37.51 18.39 -21.48
C GLU A 149 -37.17 17.68 -20.16
N THR A 150 -38.15 17.01 -19.54
CA THR A 150 -37.93 16.24 -18.31
C THR A 150 -37.02 15.04 -18.54
N LYS A 151 -37.16 14.34 -19.68
CA LYS A 151 -36.25 13.25 -20.08
C LYS A 151 -34.82 13.75 -20.30
N ILE A 152 -34.62 14.90 -20.96
CA ILE A 152 -33.29 15.51 -21.13
C ILE A 152 -32.65 15.84 -19.77
N ASN A 153 -33.42 16.43 -18.86
CA ASN A 153 -32.90 16.80 -17.54
C ASN A 153 -32.51 15.55 -16.72
N SER A 154 -33.31 14.49 -16.77
CA SER A 154 -32.97 13.20 -16.15
C SER A 154 -31.70 12.59 -16.74
N MET A 155 -31.51 12.65 -18.06
CA MET A 155 -30.27 12.17 -18.69
C MET A 155 -29.05 12.98 -18.25
N LYS A 156 -29.16 14.31 -18.13
CA LYS A 156 -28.08 15.16 -17.62
C LYS A 156 -27.70 14.81 -16.18
N GLU A 157 -28.69 14.64 -15.32
CA GLU A 157 -28.47 14.25 -13.92
C GLU A 157 -27.78 12.88 -13.82
N MET A 158 -28.17 11.92 -14.66
CA MET A 158 -27.52 10.60 -14.72
C MET A 158 -26.05 10.70 -15.14
N ILE A 159 -25.74 11.55 -16.12
CA ILE A 159 -24.36 11.79 -16.58
C ILE A 159 -23.52 12.45 -15.47
N ASP A 160 -24.06 13.43 -14.76
CA ASP A 160 -23.36 14.07 -13.64
C ASP A 160 -23.11 13.07 -12.50
N ASN A 161 -24.07 12.19 -12.23
CA ASN A 161 -23.89 11.12 -11.25
C ASN A 161 -22.78 10.13 -11.67
N ILE A 162 -22.74 9.71 -12.94
CA ILE A 162 -21.66 8.85 -13.46
C ILE A 162 -20.30 9.55 -13.36
N ARG A 163 -20.25 10.86 -13.60
CA ARG A 163 -19.03 11.66 -13.45
C ARG A 163 -18.54 11.72 -11.99
N ASN A 164 -19.47 11.88 -11.05
CA ASN A 164 -19.15 11.85 -9.62
C ASN A 164 -18.64 10.47 -9.22
N ASP A 165 -19.30 9.39 -9.64
CA ASP A 165 -18.86 8.00 -9.40
C ASP A 165 -17.44 7.76 -9.97
N SER A 166 -17.16 8.27 -11.18
CA SER A 166 -15.83 8.19 -11.79
C SER A 166 -14.77 8.94 -10.98
N SER A 167 -15.14 10.05 -10.35
CA SER A 167 -14.25 10.80 -9.44
C SER A 167 -13.99 10.01 -8.15
N SER A 168 -15.01 9.33 -7.62
CA SER A 168 -14.85 8.41 -6.48
C SER A 168 -13.94 7.22 -6.80
N ILE A 169 -14.08 6.61 -7.97
CA ILE A 169 -13.15 5.55 -8.44
C ILE A 169 -11.72 6.08 -8.49
N MET A 170 -11.52 7.30 -9.02
CA MET A 170 -10.21 7.93 -9.08
C MET A 170 -9.60 8.13 -7.68
N LEU A 171 -10.41 8.54 -6.70
CA LEU A 171 -9.97 8.66 -5.31
C LEU A 171 -9.63 7.31 -4.70
N ALA A 172 -10.46 6.28 -4.90
CA ALA A 172 -10.20 4.93 -4.40
C ALA A 172 -8.91 4.33 -4.99
N LEU A 173 -8.61 4.59 -6.26
CA LEU A 173 -7.35 4.17 -6.90
C LEU A 173 -6.09 4.78 -6.28
N GLN A 174 -6.20 5.88 -5.51
CA GLN A 174 -5.06 6.47 -4.80
C GLN A 174 -4.47 5.54 -3.75
N VAL A 175 -5.20 4.49 -3.33
CA VAL A 175 -4.66 3.41 -2.51
C VAL A 175 -3.37 2.85 -3.11
N GLN A 176 -3.21 2.86 -4.44
CA GLN A 176 -2.02 2.35 -5.12
C GLN A 176 -0.75 3.14 -4.77
N ASP A 177 -0.86 4.46 -4.57
CA ASP A 177 0.28 5.28 -4.19
C ASP A 177 0.65 5.03 -2.73
N ILE A 178 -0.36 4.97 -1.85
CA ILE A 178 -0.17 4.64 -0.42
C ILE A 178 0.45 3.26 -0.27
N THR A 179 -0.04 2.25 -1.00
CA THR A 179 0.48 0.88 -0.93
C THR A 179 1.93 0.82 -1.41
N SER A 180 2.26 1.53 -2.49
CA SER A 180 3.63 1.64 -3.00
C SER A 180 4.58 2.27 -1.97
N GLN A 181 4.17 3.36 -1.31
CA GLN A 181 4.96 4.00 -0.27
C GLN A 181 5.17 3.08 0.95
N GLN A 182 4.12 2.38 1.38
CA GLN A 182 4.19 1.46 2.51
C GLN A 182 5.10 0.25 2.20
N ILE A 183 5.04 -0.31 0.98
CA ILE A 183 5.95 -1.38 0.55
C ILE A 183 7.40 -0.87 0.49
N ALA A 184 7.64 0.35 -0.02
CA ALA A 184 8.97 0.96 -0.04
C ALA A 184 9.55 1.12 1.38
N ALA A 185 8.74 1.56 2.33
CA ALA A 185 9.13 1.65 3.74
C ALA A 185 9.50 0.28 4.33
N VAL A 186 8.71 -0.76 4.03
CA VAL A 186 8.98 -2.13 4.46
C VAL A 186 10.29 -2.65 3.87
N ASN A 187 10.53 -2.44 2.57
CA ASN A 187 11.77 -2.83 1.89
C ASN A 187 12.99 -2.14 2.51
N HIS A 188 12.90 -0.84 2.81
CA HIS A 188 13.98 -0.11 3.46
C HIS A 188 14.28 -0.66 4.86
N LEU A 189 13.25 -0.99 5.64
CA LEU A 189 13.41 -1.60 6.95
C LEU A 189 14.04 -3.01 6.86
N LEU A 190 13.64 -3.82 5.87
CA LEU A 190 14.26 -5.12 5.59
C LEU A 190 15.74 -4.97 5.23
N ASN A 191 16.09 -4.03 4.35
CA ASN A 191 17.48 -3.73 4.00
C ASN A 191 18.30 -3.27 5.21
N THR A 192 17.69 -2.50 6.11
CA THR A 192 18.34 -2.05 7.35
C THR A 192 18.62 -3.24 8.27
N VAL A 193 17.64 -4.13 8.46
CA VAL A 193 17.80 -5.36 9.24
C VAL A 193 18.89 -6.25 8.65
N GLN A 194 18.87 -6.46 7.33
CA GLN A 194 19.87 -7.24 6.61
C GLN A 194 21.27 -6.66 6.77
N THR A 195 21.44 -5.35 6.59
CA THR A 195 22.73 -4.67 6.69
C THR A 195 23.30 -4.78 8.10
N ARG A 196 22.45 -4.64 9.14
CA ARG A 196 22.85 -4.83 10.54
C ARG A 196 23.30 -6.28 10.82
N LEU A 197 22.57 -7.27 10.32
CA LEU A 197 22.95 -8.68 10.47
C LEU A 197 24.24 -9.01 9.72
N ASN A 198 24.41 -8.50 8.49
CA ASN A 198 25.65 -8.68 7.72
C ASN A 198 26.85 -8.01 8.41
N SER A 199 26.67 -6.79 8.96
CA SER A 199 27.71 -6.11 9.73
C SER A 199 28.10 -6.94 10.97
N LEU A 200 27.13 -7.49 11.68
CA LEU A 200 27.34 -8.34 12.85
C LEU A 200 28.12 -9.62 12.50
N ILE A 201 27.74 -10.30 11.42
CA ILE A 201 28.45 -11.49 10.91
C ILE A 201 29.88 -11.11 10.48
N SER A 202 30.06 -9.98 9.81
CA SER A 202 31.39 -9.51 9.39
C SER A 202 32.29 -9.18 10.58
N LYS A 203 31.76 -8.53 11.62
CA LYS A 203 32.47 -8.23 12.87
C LYS A 203 32.94 -9.53 13.55
N PHE A 204 32.07 -10.54 13.61
CA PHE A 204 32.41 -11.86 14.13
C PHE A 204 33.50 -12.56 13.31
N GLN A 205 33.44 -12.49 11.98
CA GLN A 205 34.48 -13.05 11.09
C GLN A 205 35.82 -12.32 11.20
N SER A 206 35.79 -11.00 11.49
CA SER A 206 37.00 -10.18 11.65
C SER A 206 37.62 -10.27 13.05
N GLY A 207 36.89 -10.76 14.05
CA GLY A 207 37.41 -11.11 15.37
C GLY A 207 38.16 -12.43 15.33
N ASP A 208 39.40 -12.40 14.81
CA ASP A 208 40.45 -13.42 14.92
C ASP A 208 40.04 -14.91 14.97
N ILE A 209 39.20 -15.35 14.02
CA ILE A 209 39.05 -16.77 13.71
C ILE A 209 39.16 -16.98 12.20
N THR A 210 40.41 -17.14 11.76
CA THR A 210 40.85 -17.88 10.56
C THR A 210 40.22 -17.51 9.21
N LYS A 211 41.05 -16.95 8.32
CA LYS A 211 40.86 -16.85 6.86
C LYS A 211 40.09 -18.04 6.25
N VAL A 212 38.77 -17.92 6.04
CA VAL A 212 38.05 -18.74 5.05
C VAL A 212 36.84 -17.97 4.51
N ALA A 213 36.73 -18.02 3.19
CA ALA A 213 35.59 -17.64 2.35
C ALA A 213 35.36 -16.14 2.11
N THR A 214 35.90 -15.69 0.98
CA THR A 214 35.27 -14.71 0.09
C THR A 214 33.78 -15.02 -0.06
N VAL A 215 32.92 -14.33 0.69
CA VAL A 215 31.49 -14.33 0.42
C VAL A 215 31.27 -13.29 -0.68
N GLN A 216 31.11 -13.78 -1.90
CA GLN A 216 30.52 -12.98 -2.98
C GLN A 216 29.20 -12.40 -2.46
N GLU A 217 29.05 -11.09 -2.58
CA GLU A 217 27.81 -10.36 -2.35
C GLU A 217 26.68 -11.03 -3.15
N GLN A 218 25.97 -11.97 -2.52
CA GLN A 218 24.65 -12.34 -2.98
C GLN A 218 23.75 -11.18 -2.58
N THR A 219 23.60 -10.24 -3.51
CA THR A 219 22.47 -9.33 -3.53
C THR A 219 21.22 -10.19 -3.54
N THR A 220 20.63 -10.40 -2.38
CA THR A 220 19.26 -10.89 -2.29
C THR A 220 18.44 -9.93 -3.14
N ASN A 221 17.84 -10.45 -4.21
CA ASN A 221 16.96 -9.69 -5.08
C ASN A 221 15.79 -9.16 -4.26
N VAL A 222 15.96 -7.98 -3.67
CA VAL A 222 14.84 -7.18 -3.19
C VAL A 222 14.18 -6.69 -4.46
N THR A 223 12.95 -7.11 -4.70
CA THR A 223 12.17 -6.68 -5.85
C THR A 223 12.09 -5.15 -5.81
N GLU A 224 12.91 -4.49 -6.61
CA GLU A 224 12.80 -3.05 -6.82
C GLU A 224 11.49 -2.80 -7.56
N LEU A 225 10.61 -1.99 -6.97
CA LEU A 225 9.40 -1.52 -7.63
C LEU A 225 9.82 -0.86 -8.96
N HIS A 226 9.08 -1.16 -10.04
CA HIS A 226 9.35 -0.70 -11.42
C HIS A 226 9.35 0.83 -11.60
N ARG A 227 9.14 1.60 -10.53
CA ARG A 227 9.11 3.07 -10.51
C ARG A 227 9.92 3.56 -9.30
N VAL A 228 10.75 4.58 -9.51
CA VAL A 228 11.36 5.36 -8.42
C VAL A 228 10.25 6.13 -7.72
N ILE A 229 9.90 5.70 -6.51
CA ILE A 229 8.95 6.40 -5.64
C ILE A 229 9.74 7.48 -4.89
N ALA A 230 9.19 8.69 -4.75
CA ALA A 230 9.75 9.72 -3.89
C ALA A 230 9.63 9.28 -2.43
N PHE A 231 10.60 8.48 -1.97
CA PHE A 231 10.67 7.97 -0.62
C PHE A 231 11.69 8.80 0.16
N ASP A 232 11.22 9.50 1.19
CA ASP A 232 12.06 10.19 2.17
C ASP A 232 12.29 9.27 3.38
N PRO A 233 13.52 8.75 3.59
CA PRO A 233 13.83 7.86 4.70
C PRO A 233 13.63 8.52 6.07
N ASP A 234 13.77 9.85 6.16
CA ASP A 234 13.65 10.61 7.42
C ASP A 234 12.17 10.86 7.81
N ALA A 235 11.23 10.64 6.88
CA ALA A 235 9.79 10.78 7.14
C ALA A 235 9.16 9.53 7.79
N VAL A 236 9.83 8.37 7.77
CA VAL A 236 9.29 7.07 8.22
C VAL A 236 9.07 7.02 9.73
N GLU A 237 9.91 7.70 10.52
CA GLU A 237 9.75 7.79 11.97
C GLU A 237 8.45 8.54 12.34
N SER A 238 7.95 9.37 11.42
CA SER A 238 6.75 10.18 11.57
C SER A 238 5.45 9.44 11.18
N LEU A 239 5.54 8.29 10.49
CA LEU A 239 4.40 7.48 10.02
C LEU A 239 3.95 6.42 11.04
N ILE A 240 4.71 6.21 12.12
CA ILE A 240 4.37 5.25 13.18
C ILE A 240 3.23 5.80 14.07
N ASP A 241 2.98 7.11 14.06
CA ASP A 241 2.04 7.82 14.96
C ASP A 241 0.91 8.60 14.24
N ASN A 242 0.44 8.09 13.10
CA ASN A 242 -0.53 8.80 12.24
C ASN A 242 -1.90 9.11 12.89
N ALA A 243 -2.31 8.42 13.97
CA ALA A 243 -3.60 8.68 14.60
C ALA A 243 -3.62 9.98 15.44
N ALA A 244 -2.47 10.44 15.93
CA ALA A 244 -2.37 11.66 16.73
C ALA A 244 -2.15 12.93 15.88
N ARG A 245 -1.64 12.77 14.65
CA ARG A 245 -1.16 13.90 13.84
C ARG A 245 -2.24 14.57 13.00
N GLN A 246 -3.29 13.87 12.58
CA GLN A 246 -4.41 14.51 11.85
C GLN A 246 -5.09 15.58 12.75
N ASP A 247 -5.39 15.21 13.99
CA ASP A 247 -5.97 16.11 14.99
C ASP A 247 -5.04 17.28 15.38
N GLU A 248 -3.72 17.08 15.33
CA GLU A 248 -2.73 18.14 15.61
C GLU A 248 -2.51 19.08 14.41
N ILE A 249 -2.54 18.54 13.20
CA ILE A 249 -2.44 19.33 11.96
C ILE A 249 -3.69 20.21 11.81
N ASP A 250 -4.88 19.67 12.07
CA ASP A 250 -6.13 20.44 12.04
C ASP A 250 -6.11 21.58 13.07
N LYS A 251 -5.58 21.33 14.29
CA LYS A 251 -5.37 22.36 15.31
C LYS A 251 -4.34 23.43 14.91
N LEU A 252 -3.31 23.07 14.14
CA LEU A 252 -2.30 24.01 13.64
C LEU A 252 -2.88 24.93 12.55
N PHE A 253 -3.76 24.41 11.69
CA PHE A 253 -4.47 25.22 10.70
C PHE A 253 -5.52 26.15 11.33
N GLU A 254 -6.19 25.73 12.40
CA GLU A 254 -7.07 26.60 13.19
C GLU A 254 -6.30 27.74 13.88
N GLN A 255 -5.07 27.50 14.33
CA GLN A 255 -4.22 28.53 14.96
C GLN A 255 -3.62 29.56 13.99
N GLN A 256 -3.57 29.26 12.68
CA GLN A 256 -3.06 30.19 11.65
C GLN A 256 -4.16 31.02 10.97
N THR A 257 -5.43 30.86 11.37
CA THR A 257 -6.56 31.63 10.84
C THR A 257 -6.90 32.82 11.76
N ILE A 258 -5.90 33.66 12.07
CA ILE A 258 -6.06 35.00 12.68
C ILE A 258 -5.25 36.02 11.89
#